data_AF-A0A2E5VGR4-F1
#
_entry.id   AF-A0A2E5VGR4-F1
#
_cell.length_a   1.000
_cell.length_b   1.000
_cell.length_c   1.000
_cell.angle_alpha   90.00
_cell.angle_beta   90.00
_cell.angle_gamma   90.00
#
_symmetry.space_group_name_H-M   'P 1'
#
loop_
_entity.id
_entity.type
_entity.pdbx_description
1 polymer ?
#
loop_
_entity_poly.entity_id
_entity_poly.type
_entity_poly.pdbx_seq_one_letter_code
_entity_poly.pdbx_strand_id
1 'polypeptide(L)'
;MERYSHTGDGFLDGAYRLYKWRRRQAMDRRVFLERMAMALSGAPFWSLFLPEQLWAKIPGGIKITKLKTFRVDDEVYLKIFTNQDVVGEGHATVHRRASTCEMAIRDLERVLVGRDPTRIEFLWQAMYRWPRWRGGPILNAAISGVDLALWDILGKLLDAPVYRLLGGAVRERIRLYAHGSGIEGVQRTKEQGLTAIKTGPAVTEMIAGRKTIRRPWNLKRAVKIIEDMRIAAGDDFDILIDAHGLLTPVMSLEFAKAIEPYRVMFLEEPIQLEGNDTLEWLGRQTTVPLATGERHTTKWMFEDIIARHLVSYVQPDVIQCGGITEMKKIAAMAEAQFIEVAPHCPGSLSTGLGLASLHVDASTSNCVIQEVLPNPIGQRLELFSGRAIKITDGYAELPAWPGLGLRLNETVAKKFPPPAPNPQVYFEDGSVADY
;
A
#
# COMPACT_ATOMS: atom_id res chain seq x y z
N MET A 1 -66.38 -37.86 -48.75
CA MET A 1 -65.31 -38.88 -48.86
C MET A 1 -64.28 -38.53 -47.80
N GLU A 2 -64.39 -39.19 -46.65
CA GLU A 2 -63.33 -40.02 -46.02
C GLU A 2 -62.22 -39.20 -45.33
N ARG A 3 -61.80 -39.39 -44.08
CA ARG A 3 -62.21 -40.18 -42.88
C ARG A 3 -61.47 -39.53 -41.69
N TYR A 4 -62.10 -39.52 -40.50
CA TYR A 4 -61.61 -39.88 -39.13
C TYR A 4 -60.11 -39.73 -38.79
N SER A 5 -59.63 -39.45 -37.57
CA SER A 5 -60.12 -39.12 -36.22
C SER A 5 -58.87 -39.09 -35.29
N HIS A 6 -59.07 -38.68 -34.03
CA HIS A 6 -58.20 -38.80 -32.85
C HIS A 6 -57.45 -37.53 -32.43
N THR A 7 -57.97 -36.76 -31.46
CA THR A 7 -58.02 -36.96 -29.99
C THR A 7 -56.66 -36.85 -29.32
N GLY A 8 -56.58 -35.89 -28.39
CA GLY A 8 -55.36 -35.51 -27.68
C GLY A 8 -54.82 -36.61 -26.78
N ASP A 9 -53.49 -36.74 -26.81
CA ASP A 9 -52.68 -37.48 -25.84
C ASP A 9 -51.21 -36.96 -25.85
N GLY A 10 -51.02 -35.66 -26.03
CA GLY A 10 -49.69 -35.05 -26.19
C GLY A 10 -49.05 -34.46 -24.91
N PHE A 11 -49.84 -34.21 -23.85
CA PHE A 11 -49.37 -33.40 -22.72
C PHE A 11 -49.04 -34.19 -21.44
N LEU A 12 -49.45 -35.46 -21.35
CA LEU A 12 -49.22 -36.28 -20.15
C LEU A 12 -48.00 -37.22 -20.25
N ASP A 13 -47.46 -37.48 -21.46
CA ASP A 13 -46.30 -38.37 -21.64
C ASP A 13 -44.96 -37.67 -21.33
N GLY A 14 -44.87 -36.33 -21.49
CA GLY A 14 -43.67 -35.55 -21.19
C GLY A 14 -43.37 -35.45 -19.68
N ALA A 15 -44.40 -35.26 -18.85
CA ALA A 15 -44.25 -35.12 -17.40
C ALA A 15 -43.89 -36.47 -16.72
N TYR A 16 -44.39 -37.60 -17.26
CA TYR A 16 -44.11 -38.93 -16.72
C TYR A 16 -42.68 -39.40 -17.03
N ARG A 17 -42.12 -39.01 -18.20
CA ARG A 17 -40.71 -39.25 -18.55
C ARG A 17 -39.74 -38.43 -17.70
N LEU A 18 -40.07 -37.18 -17.36
CA LEU A 18 -39.26 -36.33 -16.48
C LEU A 18 -39.25 -36.85 -15.02
N TYR A 19 -40.38 -37.37 -14.54
CA TYR A 19 -40.51 -37.98 -13.22
C TYR A 19 -39.71 -39.29 -13.10
N LYS A 20 -39.71 -40.14 -14.15
CA LYS A 20 -38.89 -41.36 -14.19
C LYS A 20 -37.39 -41.10 -14.36
N TRP A 21 -36.99 -40.00 -15.01
CA TRP A 21 -35.58 -39.60 -15.10
C TRP A 21 -35.03 -39.16 -13.74
N ARG A 22 -35.78 -38.35 -12.97
CA ARG A 22 -35.38 -37.92 -11.61
C ARG A 22 -35.28 -39.06 -10.60
N ARG A 23 -35.97 -40.20 -10.79
CA ARG A 23 -35.87 -41.36 -9.89
C ARG A 23 -34.75 -42.35 -10.22
N ARG A 24 -34.05 -42.21 -11.36
CA ARG A 24 -32.90 -43.07 -11.73
C ARG A 24 -31.53 -42.53 -11.33
N GLN A 25 -31.46 -41.40 -10.63
CA GLN A 25 -30.24 -40.88 -9.98
C GLN A 25 -30.39 -40.76 -8.45
N ALA A 26 -31.24 -41.57 -7.83
CA ALA A 26 -31.08 -41.83 -6.40
C ALA A 26 -29.82 -42.70 -6.27
N MET A 27 -28.71 -42.13 -5.79
CA MET A 27 -27.54 -42.91 -5.40
C MET A 27 -27.99 -44.06 -4.51
N ASP A 28 -27.65 -45.28 -4.89
CA ASP A 28 -27.87 -46.45 -4.07
C ASP A 28 -27.20 -46.20 -2.71
N ARG A 29 -27.97 -46.29 -1.62
CA ARG A 29 -27.47 -46.08 -0.25
C ARG A 29 -26.26 -46.95 0.03
N ARG A 30 -26.18 -48.13 -0.59
CA ARG A 30 -25.04 -49.05 -0.45
C ARG A 30 -23.79 -48.51 -1.15
N VAL A 31 -23.94 -47.96 -2.35
CA VAL A 31 -22.86 -47.32 -3.11
C VAL A 31 -22.40 -46.01 -2.44
N PHE A 32 -23.32 -45.25 -1.84
CA PHE A 32 -22.98 -44.06 -1.06
C PHE A 32 -22.18 -44.42 0.20
N LEU A 33 -22.60 -45.45 0.94
CA LEU A 33 -21.90 -45.93 2.13
C LEU A 33 -20.56 -46.62 1.79
N GLU A 34 -20.47 -47.35 0.68
CA GLU A 34 -19.23 -47.96 0.18
C GLU A 34 -18.22 -46.90 -0.28
N ARG A 35 -18.68 -45.82 -0.92
CA ARG A 35 -17.83 -44.68 -1.30
C ARG A 35 -17.39 -43.85 -0.09
N MET A 36 -18.24 -43.72 0.93
CA MET A 36 -17.84 -43.13 2.23
C MET A 36 -16.84 -44.01 2.99
N ALA A 37 -16.99 -45.33 2.94
CA ALA A 37 -16.06 -46.27 3.57
C ALA A 37 -14.68 -46.25 2.88
N MET A 38 -14.63 -46.11 1.54
CA MET A 38 -13.36 -45.90 0.81
C MET A 38 -12.73 -44.53 1.07
N ALA A 39 -13.54 -43.49 1.33
CA ALA A 39 -13.02 -42.18 1.74
C ALA A 39 -12.43 -42.18 3.17
N LEU A 40 -12.70 -43.22 3.96
CA LEU A 40 -12.19 -43.40 5.32
C LEU A 40 -10.96 -44.32 5.39
N SER A 41 -10.58 -44.99 4.29
CA SER A 41 -9.46 -45.95 4.28
C SER A 41 -8.19 -45.46 3.58
N GLY A 42 -8.07 -44.16 3.28
CA GLY A 42 -6.90 -43.60 2.60
C GLY A 42 -6.62 -42.16 3.02
N ALA A 43 -5.71 -42.02 3.99
CA ALA A 43 -5.28 -40.77 4.66
C ALA A 43 -6.39 -40.06 5.45
N PRO A 44 -6.17 -39.72 6.73
CA PRO A 44 -7.19 -39.11 7.55
C PRO A 44 -7.54 -37.74 6.97
N PHE A 45 -8.82 -37.51 6.70
CA PHE A 45 -9.40 -36.19 6.36
C PHE A 45 -8.99 -35.08 7.36
N TRP A 46 -8.45 -35.45 8.52
CA TRP A 46 -7.82 -34.57 9.50
C TRP A 46 -6.53 -33.88 9.03
N SER A 47 -5.86 -34.35 7.96
CA SER A 47 -4.72 -33.64 7.37
C SER A 47 -5.13 -32.37 6.60
N LEU A 48 -6.42 -32.07 6.48
CA LEU A 48 -6.94 -30.79 6.00
C LEU A 48 -6.91 -29.68 7.07
N PHE A 49 -6.57 -29.98 8.33
CA PHE A 49 -6.32 -28.98 9.37
C PHE A 49 -4.85 -28.53 9.37
N LEU A 50 -4.38 -28.00 8.25
CA LEU A 50 -3.12 -27.24 8.17
C LEU A 50 -3.02 -26.05 9.17
N PRO A 51 -4.11 -25.36 9.60
CA PRO A 51 -3.99 -24.22 10.50
C PRO A 51 -3.42 -24.60 11.88
N GLU A 52 -3.90 -25.66 12.52
CA GLU A 52 -3.48 -26.00 13.90
C GLU A 52 -2.00 -26.38 13.98
N GLN A 53 -1.48 -27.11 12.98
CA GLN A 53 -0.06 -27.47 12.93
C GLN A 53 0.85 -26.26 12.70
N LEU A 54 0.38 -25.26 11.94
CA LEU A 54 1.12 -24.02 11.72
C LEU A 54 1.16 -23.17 13.00
N TRP A 55 0.02 -23.00 13.66
CA TRP A 55 -0.08 -22.24 14.92
C TRP A 55 0.61 -22.94 16.09
N ALA A 56 0.72 -24.27 16.07
CA ALA A 56 1.49 -25.04 17.06
C ALA A 56 2.99 -24.73 17.06
N LYS A 57 3.53 -24.12 15.98
CA LYS A 57 4.92 -23.64 15.96
C LYS A 57 5.17 -22.45 16.89
N ILE A 58 4.12 -21.72 17.25
CA ILE A 58 4.24 -20.55 18.11
C ILE A 58 4.50 -21.01 19.55
N PRO A 59 5.61 -20.58 20.18
CA PRO A 59 5.90 -20.94 21.56
C PRO A 59 4.78 -20.48 22.49
N GLY A 60 4.29 -21.40 23.33
CA GLY A 60 3.29 -21.09 24.34
C GLY A 60 3.77 -20.00 25.30
N GLY A 61 2.89 -19.02 25.59
CA GLY A 61 3.20 -17.96 26.55
C GLY A 61 4.20 -16.91 26.05
N ILE A 62 4.35 -16.76 24.73
CA ILE A 62 5.09 -15.65 24.14
C ILE A 62 4.51 -14.30 24.58
N LYS A 63 5.38 -13.38 24.99
CA LYS A 63 5.05 -12.06 25.49
C LYS A 63 6.05 -11.02 25.01
N ILE A 64 5.56 -9.83 24.70
CA ILE A 64 6.37 -8.64 24.47
C ILE A 64 7.06 -8.26 25.78
N THR A 65 8.37 -8.03 25.74
CA THR A 65 9.18 -7.69 26.91
C THR A 65 9.60 -6.23 26.94
N LYS A 66 9.90 -5.63 25.78
CA LYS A 66 10.29 -4.22 25.65
C LYS A 66 10.23 -3.74 24.21
N LEU A 67 10.16 -2.41 24.05
CA LEU A 67 10.34 -1.73 22.77
C LEU A 67 11.65 -0.94 22.79
N LYS A 68 12.34 -0.83 21.64
CA LYS A 68 13.53 0.00 21.48
C LYS A 68 13.47 0.75 20.16
N THR A 69 13.64 2.07 20.20
CA THR A 69 13.68 2.95 19.04
C THR A 69 15.11 3.21 18.57
N PHE A 70 15.25 3.51 17.28
CA PHE A 70 16.49 3.86 16.63
C PHE A 70 16.22 5.01 15.68
N ARG A 71 16.95 6.11 15.87
CA ARG A 71 16.92 7.24 14.95
C ARG A 71 18.06 7.10 13.97
N VAL A 72 17.74 7.17 12.69
CA VAL A 72 18.70 7.11 11.58
C VAL A 72 18.40 8.32 10.70
N ASP A 73 19.26 9.33 10.76
CA ASP A 73 18.92 10.66 10.24
C ASP A 73 17.60 11.18 10.87
N ASP A 74 16.57 11.32 10.03
CA ASP A 74 15.22 11.75 10.41
C ASP A 74 14.21 10.59 10.41
N GLU A 75 14.67 9.37 10.17
CA GLU A 75 13.84 8.17 10.21
C GLU A 75 13.85 7.54 11.61
N VAL A 76 12.72 6.92 11.98
CA VAL A 76 12.52 6.22 13.24
C VAL A 76 12.21 4.76 12.97
N TYR A 77 13.16 3.89 13.29
CA TYR A 77 12.97 2.46 13.32
C TYR A 77 12.72 1.99 14.75
N LEU A 78 12.08 0.83 14.90
CA LEU A 78 11.85 0.22 16.21
C LEU A 78 12.07 -1.29 16.18
N LYS A 79 12.40 -1.83 17.35
CA LYS A 79 12.46 -3.26 17.63
C LYS A 79 11.54 -3.61 18.79
N ILE A 80 10.73 -4.66 18.62
CA ILE A 80 9.90 -5.26 19.67
C ILE A 80 10.54 -6.58 20.08
N PHE A 81 10.91 -6.70 21.34
CA PHE A 81 11.53 -7.90 21.89
C PHE A 81 10.48 -8.78 22.56
N THR A 82 10.68 -10.10 22.50
CA THR A 82 9.83 -11.08 23.17
C THR A 82 10.63 -11.88 24.21
N ASN A 83 9.94 -12.67 25.02
CA ASN A 83 10.55 -13.64 25.97
C ASN A 83 10.97 -14.97 25.30
N GLN A 84 10.95 -15.04 23.97
CA GLN A 84 11.28 -16.23 23.18
C GLN A 84 12.37 -15.93 22.15
N ASP A 85 13.20 -14.90 22.42
CA ASP A 85 14.30 -14.43 21.56
C ASP A 85 13.93 -14.05 20.11
N VAL A 86 12.63 -13.95 19.80
CA VAL A 86 12.14 -13.39 18.55
C VAL A 86 12.02 -11.87 18.70
N VAL A 87 12.55 -11.15 17.70
CA VAL A 87 12.52 -9.69 17.63
C VAL A 87 11.78 -9.27 16.36
N GLY A 88 10.78 -8.40 16.51
CA GLY A 88 10.10 -7.73 15.40
C GLY A 88 10.73 -6.40 15.08
N GLU A 89 10.76 -6.03 13.81
CA GLU A 89 11.35 -4.78 13.33
C GLU A 89 10.30 -3.95 12.57
N GLY A 90 10.27 -2.65 12.82
CA GLY A 90 9.30 -1.74 12.21
C GLY A 90 9.88 -0.37 11.86
N HIS A 91 9.09 0.43 11.17
CA HIS A 91 9.42 1.77 10.71
C HIS A 91 8.23 2.71 10.99
N ALA A 92 8.47 3.83 11.67
CA ALA A 92 7.45 4.73 12.24
C ALA A 92 7.86 6.20 12.05
N THR A 93 8.21 6.57 10.83
CA THR A 93 8.71 7.91 10.52
C THR A 93 7.56 8.81 10.12
N VAL A 94 7.40 9.94 10.81
CA VAL A 94 6.83 11.15 10.22
C VAL A 94 7.99 12.09 9.94
N HIS A 95 8.16 12.47 8.67
CA HIS A 95 9.25 13.35 8.28
C HIS A 95 9.30 14.60 9.18
N ARG A 96 10.50 14.87 9.70
CA ARG A 96 10.93 15.96 10.58
C ARG A 96 10.34 15.94 11.97
N ARG A 97 9.67 14.86 12.34
CA ARG A 97 9.05 14.67 13.65
C ARG A 97 9.59 13.43 14.35
N ALA A 98 10.81 13.00 14.01
CA ALA A 98 11.43 11.78 14.53
C ALA A 98 11.40 11.69 16.07
N SER A 99 11.74 12.76 16.78
CA SER A 99 11.72 12.79 18.26
C SER A 99 10.30 12.64 18.83
N THR A 100 9.30 13.19 18.14
CA THR A 100 7.89 13.09 18.55
C THR A 100 7.36 11.68 18.30
N CYS A 101 7.73 11.07 17.16
CA CYS A 101 7.39 9.68 16.85
C CYS A 101 8.01 8.71 17.86
N GLU A 102 9.28 8.92 18.22
CA GLU A 102 9.96 8.14 19.26
C GLU A 102 9.21 8.18 20.60
N MET A 103 8.76 9.37 21.02
CA MET A 103 7.98 9.50 22.26
C MET A 103 6.61 8.82 22.15
N ALA A 104 5.94 8.95 21.00
CA ALA A 104 4.66 8.28 20.77
C ALA A 104 4.80 6.74 20.82
N ILE A 105 5.86 6.17 20.26
CA ILE A 105 6.16 4.74 20.36
C ILE A 105 6.39 4.32 21.82
N ARG A 106 7.09 5.15 22.59
CA ARG A 106 7.33 4.90 24.02
C ARG A 106 6.03 4.87 24.82
N ASP A 107 5.07 5.74 24.50
CA ASP A 107 3.76 5.72 25.15
C ASP A 107 2.98 4.41 24.88
N LEU A 108 3.15 3.81 23.70
CA LEU A 108 2.55 2.52 23.35
C LEU A 108 3.15 1.34 24.14
N GLU A 109 4.35 1.47 24.72
CA GLU A 109 4.97 0.40 25.52
C GLU A 109 4.08 -0.05 26.69
N ARG A 110 3.35 0.89 27.31
CA ARG A 110 2.41 0.62 28.41
C ARG A 110 1.22 -0.25 28.00
N VAL A 111 0.87 -0.24 26.71
CA VAL A 111 -0.21 -1.04 26.12
C VAL A 111 0.27 -2.44 25.75
N LEU A 112 1.54 -2.55 25.34
CA LEU A 112 2.09 -3.71 24.65
C LEU A 112 2.85 -4.68 25.56
N VAL A 113 3.62 -4.20 26.54
CA VAL A 113 4.46 -5.07 27.38
C VAL A 113 3.61 -6.07 28.16
N GLY A 114 4.05 -7.33 28.16
CA GLY A 114 3.35 -8.45 28.78
C GLY A 114 2.21 -9.04 27.95
N ARG A 115 1.92 -8.49 26.76
CA ARG A 115 0.91 -9.03 25.83
C ARG A 115 1.52 -10.02 24.84
N ASP A 116 0.68 -10.91 24.35
CA ASP A 116 1.00 -11.82 23.26
C ASP A 116 1.08 -11.04 21.92
N PRO A 117 2.26 -11.00 21.26
CA PRO A 117 2.44 -10.26 20.01
C PRO A 117 1.66 -10.84 18.82
N THR A 118 1.16 -12.07 18.90
CA THR A 118 0.39 -12.71 17.81
C THR A 118 -1.03 -12.18 17.71
N ARG A 119 -1.52 -11.49 18.74
CA ARG A 119 -2.85 -10.87 18.77
C ARG A 119 -2.86 -9.51 18.06
N ILE A 120 -2.35 -9.47 16.83
CA ILE A 120 -2.06 -8.23 16.08
C ILE A 120 -3.28 -7.30 16.02
N GLU A 121 -4.44 -7.77 15.53
CA GLU A 121 -5.65 -6.95 15.44
C GLU A 121 -6.09 -6.43 16.82
N PHE A 122 -6.00 -7.24 17.87
CA PHE A 122 -6.33 -6.79 19.23
C PHE A 122 -5.38 -5.69 19.70
N LEU A 123 -4.07 -5.85 19.48
CA LEU A 123 -3.07 -4.86 19.86
C LEU A 123 -3.24 -3.57 19.06
N TRP A 124 -3.51 -3.67 17.76
CA TRP A 124 -3.85 -2.54 16.91
C TRP A 124 -5.05 -1.75 17.47
N GLN A 125 -6.15 -2.45 17.77
CA GLN A 125 -7.35 -1.84 18.34
C GLN A 125 -7.08 -1.24 19.73
N ALA A 126 -6.27 -1.89 20.56
CA ALA A 126 -5.90 -1.39 21.88
C ALA A 126 -5.10 -0.08 21.77
N MET A 127 -4.07 -0.04 20.93
CA MET A 127 -3.26 1.16 20.70
C MET A 127 -4.10 2.31 20.12
N TYR A 128 -5.02 2.01 19.20
CA TYR A 128 -5.86 3.04 18.59
C TYR A 128 -6.98 3.54 19.51
N ARG A 129 -7.58 2.66 20.33
CA ARG A 129 -8.85 2.98 21.04
C ARG A 129 -8.68 3.36 22.50
N TRP A 130 -7.69 2.83 23.21
CA TRP A 130 -7.49 3.10 24.65
C TRP A 130 -7.05 4.53 24.98
N PRO A 131 -6.23 5.23 24.17
CA PRO A 131 -5.82 6.60 24.47
C PRO A 131 -6.95 7.66 24.47
N ARG A 132 -8.20 7.27 24.18
CA ARG A 132 -9.38 8.13 23.95
C ARG A 132 -9.25 9.04 22.73
N TRP A 133 -8.19 9.84 22.66
CA TRP A 133 -7.81 10.65 21.50
C TRP A 133 -7.09 9.76 20.47
N ARG A 134 -7.48 9.86 19.20
CA ARG A 134 -7.07 8.91 18.16
C ARG A 134 -6.66 9.63 16.89
N GLY A 135 -5.89 8.95 16.05
CA GLY A 135 -5.54 9.45 14.73
C GLY A 135 -4.41 10.47 14.74
N GLY A 136 -4.30 11.18 13.62
CA GLY A 136 -3.24 12.15 13.39
C GLY A 136 -1.92 11.49 12.99
N PRO A 137 -1.03 12.24 12.32
CA PRO A 137 0.17 11.68 11.70
C PRO A 137 1.10 11.01 12.72
N ILE A 138 1.28 11.60 13.90
CA ILE A 138 2.22 11.08 14.91
C ILE A 138 1.75 9.76 15.53
N LEU A 139 0.51 9.71 16.04
CA LEU A 139 0.02 8.51 16.74
C LEU A 139 -0.16 7.35 15.76
N ASN A 140 -0.67 7.63 14.55
CA ASN A 140 -0.86 6.59 13.55
C ASN A 140 0.46 6.11 12.93
N ALA A 141 1.49 6.95 12.81
CA ALA A 141 2.81 6.47 12.43
C ALA A 141 3.42 5.55 13.51
N ALA A 142 3.26 5.89 14.79
CA ALA A 142 3.70 5.02 15.89
C ALA A 142 2.97 3.67 15.89
N ILE A 143 1.63 3.68 15.68
CA ILE A 143 0.83 2.45 15.51
C ILE A 143 1.33 1.65 14.31
N SER A 144 1.59 2.31 13.18
CA SER A 144 2.05 1.65 11.95
C SER A 144 3.36 0.91 12.17
N GLY A 145 4.37 1.55 12.75
CA GLY A 145 5.64 0.88 12.98
C GLY A 145 5.53 -0.28 13.99
N VAL A 146 4.67 -0.16 15.00
CA VAL A 146 4.39 -1.30 15.89
C VAL A 146 3.70 -2.43 15.12
N ASP A 147 2.69 -2.13 14.33
CA ASP A 147 1.96 -3.10 13.51
C ASP A 147 2.90 -3.87 12.57
N LEU A 148 3.80 -3.16 11.88
CA LEU A 148 4.87 -3.73 11.06
C LEU A 148 5.72 -4.72 11.87
N ALA A 149 6.20 -4.31 13.05
CA ALA A 149 7.03 -5.16 13.89
C ALA A 149 6.29 -6.39 14.43
N LEU A 150 4.98 -6.28 14.71
CA LEU A 150 4.15 -7.41 15.13
C LEU A 150 3.95 -8.42 13.98
N TRP A 151 3.70 -7.94 12.76
CA TRP A 151 3.65 -8.80 11.57
C TRP A 151 5.00 -9.46 11.28
N ASP A 152 6.11 -8.75 11.49
CA ASP A 152 7.45 -9.31 11.36
C ASP A 152 7.71 -10.43 12.39
N ILE A 153 7.28 -10.26 13.65
CA ILE A 153 7.32 -11.33 14.67
C ILE A 153 6.53 -12.56 14.19
N LEU A 154 5.29 -12.35 13.73
CA LEU A 154 4.44 -13.45 13.31
C LEU A 154 5.03 -14.21 12.13
N GLY A 155 5.54 -13.51 11.11
CA GLY A 155 6.20 -14.16 9.98
C GLY A 155 7.50 -14.88 10.35
N LYS A 156 8.27 -14.35 11.31
CA LYS A 156 9.47 -15.02 11.85
C LYS A 156 9.11 -16.30 12.62
N LEU A 157 8.06 -16.26 13.45
CA LEU A 157 7.59 -17.42 14.22
C LEU A 157 7.08 -18.56 13.31
N LEU A 158 6.44 -18.19 12.20
CA LEU A 158 5.86 -19.14 11.26
C LEU A 158 6.78 -19.53 10.10
N ASP A 159 7.99 -18.96 10.06
CA ASP A 159 8.98 -19.12 8.98
C ASP A 159 8.39 -18.80 7.59
N ALA A 160 7.65 -17.69 7.49
CA ALA A 160 6.94 -17.28 6.29
C ALA A 160 7.04 -15.78 6.04
N PRO A 161 7.13 -15.33 4.77
CA PRO A 161 6.99 -13.92 4.44
C PRO A 161 5.57 -13.44 4.73
N VAL A 162 5.43 -12.18 5.16
CA VAL A 162 4.14 -11.62 5.59
C VAL A 162 3.04 -11.74 4.52
N TYR A 163 3.33 -11.51 3.24
CA TYR A 163 2.32 -11.64 2.18
C TYR A 163 1.67 -13.04 2.11
N ARG A 164 2.38 -14.11 2.51
CA ARG A 164 1.82 -15.47 2.57
C ARG A 164 0.79 -15.60 3.68
N LEU A 165 1.01 -14.89 4.80
CA LEU A 165 0.08 -14.84 5.92
C LEU A 165 -1.16 -13.98 5.59
N LEU A 166 -1.02 -13.02 4.68
CA LEU A 166 -2.09 -12.15 4.19
C LEU A 166 -2.99 -12.78 3.10
N GLY A 167 -2.90 -14.11 2.92
CA GLY A 167 -3.69 -14.84 1.92
C GLY A 167 -2.90 -15.29 0.69
N GLY A 168 -1.60 -14.97 0.61
CA GLY A 168 -0.74 -15.35 -0.50
C GLY A 168 -0.58 -14.25 -1.55
N ALA A 169 0.29 -14.52 -2.51
CA ALA A 169 0.55 -13.59 -3.60
C ALA A 169 -0.52 -13.71 -4.68
N VAL A 170 -1.07 -12.58 -5.12
CA VAL A 170 -2.00 -12.50 -6.26
C VAL A 170 -1.30 -12.06 -7.56
N ARG A 171 0.02 -11.83 -7.48
CA ARG A 171 0.91 -11.46 -8.59
C ARG A 171 2.30 -12.06 -8.37
N GLU A 172 3.07 -12.22 -9.44
CA GLU A 172 4.43 -12.80 -9.37
C GLU A 172 5.53 -11.75 -9.16
N ARG A 173 5.27 -10.52 -9.59
CA ARG A 173 6.20 -9.37 -9.52
C ARG A 173 5.42 -8.06 -9.46
N ILE A 174 6.04 -7.00 -8.93
CA ILE A 174 5.37 -5.71 -8.65
C ILE A 174 5.94 -4.63 -9.57
N ARG A 175 5.09 -3.97 -10.36
CA ARG A 175 5.49 -2.91 -11.30
C ARG A 175 5.96 -1.68 -10.54
N LEU A 176 7.09 -1.09 -10.96
CA LEU A 176 7.69 0.07 -10.30
C LEU A 176 7.58 1.34 -11.16
N TYR A 177 7.51 2.49 -10.49
CA TYR A 177 7.80 3.79 -11.10
C TYR A 177 8.86 4.54 -10.32
N ALA A 178 9.68 5.31 -11.03
CA ALA A 178 10.76 6.11 -10.45
C ALA A 178 10.51 7.61 -10.63
N HIS A 179 11.21 8.41 -9.84
CA HIS A 179 11.16 9.86 -9.94
C HIS A 179 12.12 10.36 -11.02
N GLY A 180 11.67 11.33 -11.81
CA GLY A 180 12.51 12.04 -12.77
C GLY A 180 11.74 13.12 -13.51
N SER A 181 12.44 13.91 -14.30
CA SER A 181 11.82 15.01 -15.04
C SER A 181 12.52 15.25 -16.37
N GLY A 182 11.76 15.78 -17.32
CA GLY A 182 12.21 16.07 -18.68
C GLY A 182 12.55 14.82 -19.50
N ILE A 183 13.01 15.07 -20.73
CA ILE A 183 13.38 14.04 -21.72
C ILE A 183 14.45 13.10 -21.16
N GLU A 184 15.48 13.65 -20.50
CA GLU A 184 16.55 12.86 -19.88
C GLU A 184 16.05 11.95 -18.77
N GLY A 185 15.06 12.41 -17.98
CA GLY A 185 14.40 11.59 -16.97
C GLY A 185 13.75 10.36 -17.60
N VAL A 186 12.95 10.58 -18.65
CA VAL A 186 12.29 9.50 -19.40
C VAL A 186 13.29 8.51 -19.97
N GLN A 187 14.36 9.00 -20.61
CA GLN A 187 15.40 8.14 -21.20
C GLN A 187 16.08 7.28 -20.13
N ARG A 188 16.53 7.87 -19.02
CA ARG A 188 17.16 7.12 -17.92
C ARG A 188 16.22 6.09 -17.30
N THR A 189 14.94 6.43 -17.12
CA THR A 189 13.96 5.49 -16.57
C THR A 189 13.75 4.30 -17.52
N LYS A 190 13.69 4.53 -18.83
CA LYS A 190 13.64 3.47 -19.84
C LYS A 190 14.90 2.61 -19.86
N GLU A 191 16.08 3.20 -19.73
CA GLU A 191 17.37 2.49 -19.65
C GLU A 191 17.43 1.55 -18.43
N GLN A 192 16.75 1.90 -17.34
CA GLN A 192 16.60 1.05 -16.15
C GLN A 192 15.54 -0.06 -16.33
N GLY A 193 14.88 -0.11 -17.49
CA GLY A 193 13.81 -1.07 -17.80
C GLY A 193 12.45 -0.72 -17.19
N LEU A 194 12.31 0.46 -16.57
CA LEU A 194 11.02 0.90 -16.00
C LEU A 194 10.09 1.39 -17.12
N THR A 195 8.79 1.28 -16.86
CA THR A 195 7.72 1.64 -17.80
C THR A 195 6.87 2.82 -17.33
N ALA A 196 7.29 3.47 -16.24
CA ALA A 196 6.57 4.58 -15.62
C ALA A 196 7.52 5.54 -14.91
N ILE A 197 7.22 6.84 -14.98
CA ILE A 197 7.99 7.91 -14.33
C ILE A 197 7.06 8.88 -13.61
N LYS A 198 7.44 9.33 -12.41
CA LYS A 198 6.77 10.43 -11.70
C LYS A 198 7.58 11.71 -11.80
N THR A 199 6.89 12.79 -12.14
CA THR A 199 7.44 14.15 -12.22
C THR A 199 6.56 15.14 -11.48
N GLY A 200 6.92 16.41 -11.49
CA GLY A 200 6.06 17.48 -10.93
C GLY A 200 5.93 18.66 -11.89
N PRO A 201 4.99 19.58 -11.65
CA PRO A 201 4.73 20.74 -12.50
C PRO A 201 5.83 21.83 -12.42
N ALA A 202 6.92 21.59 -11.67
CA ALA A 202 8.05 22.50 -11.48
C ALA A 202 7.63 23.92 -11.04
N VAL A 203 6.68 24.00 -10.11
CA VAL A 203 6.03 25.25 -9.67
C VAL A 203 6.89 26.13 -8.76
N THR A 204 7.96 25.58 -8.19
CA THR A 204 8.84 26.30 -7.27
C THR A 204 10.18 26.67 -7.92
N GLU A 205 10.66 27.87 -7.65
CA GLU A 205 11.97 28.38 -8.08
C GLU A 205 12.80 28.86 -6.88
N MET A 206 14.12 28.94 -7.04
CA MET A 206 14.98 29.55 -6.02
C MET A 206 15.06 31.06 -6.26
N ILE A 207 14.40 31.85 -5.40
CA ILE A 207 14.39 33.32 -5.48
C ILE A 207 14.97 33.87 -4.17
N ALA A 208 16.03 34.68 -4.28
CA ALA A 208 16.74 35.25 -3.12
C ALA A 208 17.12 34.20 -2.05
N GLY A 209 17.51 33.00 -2.50
CA GLY A 209 17.91 31.90 -1.61
C GLY A 209 16.74 31.15 -0.94
N ARG A 210 15.49 31.42 -1.32
CA ARG A 210 14.29 30.74 -0.81
C ARG A 210 13.58 29.98 -1.92
N LYS A 211 12.95 28.85 -1.57
CA LYS A 211 12.06 28.11 -2.46
C LYS A 211 10.75 28.89 -2.54
N THR A 212 10.40 29.36 -3.73
CA THR A 212 9.31 30.33 -3.92
C THR A 212 8.35 29.88 -5.02
N ILE A 213 7.04 30.02 -4.78
CA ILE A 213 6.00 29.89 -5.80
C ILE A 213 5.69 31.29 -6.37
N ARG A 214 5.85 31.44 -7.68
CA ARG A 214 5.61 32.73 -8.37
C ARG A 214 4.14 32.98 -8.63
N ARG A 215 3.73 34.25 -8.63
CA ARG A 215 2.40 34.71 -9.03
C ARG A 215 2.53 35.89 -10.03
N PRO A 216 2.08 35.74 -11.29
CA PRO A 216 1.44 34.56 -11.87
C PRO A 216 2.41 33.39 -12.06
N TRP A 217 1.93 32.17 -11.87
CA TRP A 217 2.70 30.95 -12.10
C TRP A 217 2.82 30.64 -13.60
N ASN A 218 3.86 29.91 -14.01
CA ASN A 218 4.12 29.64 -15.42
C ASN A 218 3.50 28.32 -15.89
N LEU A 219 2.18 28.34 -16.12
CA LEU A 219 1.44 27.18 -16.64
C LEU A 219 2.05 26.62 -17.94
N LYS A 220 2.42 27.49 -18.89
CA LYS A 220 2.99 27.06 -20.19
C LYS A 220 4.25 26.24 -20.01
N ARG A 221 5.13 26.64 -19.09
CA ARG A 221 6.35 25.88 -18.77
C ARG A 221 6.02 24.52 -18.16
N ALA A 222 5.09 24.48 -17.20
CA ALA A 222 4.68 23.23 -16.56
C ALA A 222 4.13 22.23 -17.60
N VAL A 223 3.25 22.70 -18.47
CA VAL A 223 2.66 21.89 -19.55
C VAL A 223 3.71 21.43 -20.56
N LYS A 224 4.65 22.30 -20.94
CA LYS A 224 5.70 21.98 -21.90
C LYS A 224 6.62 20.85 -21.43
N ILE A 225 6.90 20.77 -20.12
CA ILE A 225 7.66 19.66 -19.53
C ILE A 225 6.93 18.34 -19.76
N ILE A 226 5.62 18.30 -19.54
CA ILE A 226 4.80 17.09 -19.71
C ILE A 226 4.69 16.72 -21.19
N GLU A 227 4.50 17.70 -22.08
CA GLU A 227 4.50 17.50 -23.53
C GLU A 227 5.80 16.85 -24.01
N ASP A 228 6.95 17.41 -23.61
CA ASP A 228 8.27 16.90 -24.00
C ASP A 228 8.52 15.49 -23.47
N MET A 229 8.09 15.23 -22.23
CA MET A 229 8.17 13.90 -21.64
C MET A 229 7.29 12.91 -22.40
N ARG A 230 6.05 13.28 -22.77
CA ARG A 230 5.17 12.40 -23.55
C ARG A 230 5.74 12.09 -24.93
N ILE A 231 6.28 13.09 -25.64
CA ILE A 231 6.94 12.89 -26.94
C ILE A 231 8.12 11.92 -26.82
N ALA A 232 8.96 12.07 -25.80
CA ALA A 232 10.10 11.17 -25.57
C ALA A 232 9.69 9.77 -25.07
N ALA A 233 8.60 9.69 -24.31
CA ALA A 233 8.11 8.46 -23.70
C ALA A 233 7.37 7.57 -24.71
N GLY A 234 6.63 8.17 -25.64
CA GLY A 234 5.68 7.44 -26.49
C GLY A 234 4.41 7.05 -25.72
N ASP A 235 3.53 6.31 -26.37
CA ASP A 235 2.19 6.02 -25.83
C ASP A 235 2.15 4.84 -24.84
N ASP A 236 3.15 3.96 -24.86
CA ASP A 236 3.20 2.73 -24.02
C ASP A 236 3.96 2.92 -22.70
N PHE A 237 4.13 4.17 -22.27
CA PHE A 237 4.90 4.52 -21.07
C PHE A 237 4.10 5.47 -20.18
N ASP A 238 3.95 5.15 -18.89
CA ASP A 238 3.12 5.94 -17.99
C ASP A 238 3.88 7.15 -17.44
N ILE A 239 3.21 8.30 -17.44
CA ILE A 239 3.69 9.53 -16.82
C ILE A 239 2.76 9.84 -15.66
N LEU A 240 3.31 9.96 -14.48
CA LEU A 240 2.62 10.33 -13.24
C LEU A 240 3.06 11.76 -12.89
N ILE A 241 2.15 12.57 -12.36
CA ILE A 241 2.47 13.94 -11.95
C ILE A 241 2.10 14.15 -10.50
N ASP A 242 3.04 14.62 -9.71
CA ASP A 242 2.88 14.99 -8.30
C ASP A 242 2.90 16.52 -8.16
N ALA A 243 1.77 17.09 -7.72
CA ALA A 243 1.66 18.52 -7.46
C ALA A 243 1.99 18.89 -6.01
N HIS A 244 2.16 17.91 -5.12
CA HIS A 244 2.48 18.08 -3.69
C HIS A 244 1.55 19.06 -2.93
N GLY A 245 0.32 19.26 -3.42
CA GLY A 245 -0.62 20.26 -2.91
C GLY A 245 -0.18 21.73 -3.13
N LEU A 246 0.89 21.98 -3.89
CA LEU A 246 1.46 23.34 -4.08
C LEU A 246 0.63 24.22 -5.02
N LEU A 247 -0.28 23.62 -5.78
CA LEU A 247 -1.17 24.33 -6.69
C LEU A 247 -2.43 24.78 -5.92
N THR A 248 -2.83 26.02 -6.12
CA THR A 248 -4.19 26.44 -5.69
C THR A 248 -5.24 25.72 -6.54
N PRO A 249 -6.49 25.54 -6.07
CA PRO A 249 -7.50 24.79 -6.82
C PRO A 249 -7.72 25.25 -8.27
N VAL A 250 -7.62 26.56 -8.53
CA VAL A 250 -7.73 27.12 -9.87
C VAL A 250 -6.51 26.78 -10.72
N MET A 251 -5.30 26.89 -10.16
CA MET A 251 -4.07 26.48 -10.85
C MET A 251 -4.10 24.99 -11.19
N SER A 252 -4.60 24.16 -10.28
CA SER A 252 -4.74 22.72 -10.46
C SER A 252 -5.73 22.39 -11.57
N LEU A 253 -6.86 23.08 -11.63
CA LEU A 253 -7.84 22.92 -12.71
C LEU A 253 -7.27 23.36 -14.07
N GLU A 254 -6.61 24.53 -14.13
CA GLU A 254 -5.93 25.00 -15.34
C GLU A 254 -4.88 24.00 -15.83
N PHE A 255 -4.08 23.48 -14.90
CA PHE A 255 -3.06 22.49 -15.19
C PHE A 255 -3.66 21.18 -15.71
N ALA A 256 -4.61 20.61 -14.96
CA ALA A 256 -5.27 19.36 -15.30
C ALA A 256 -5.88 19.43 -16.71
N LYS A 257 -6.61 20.51 -17.01
CA LYS A 257 -7.17 20.77 -18.36
C LYS A 257 -6.11 20.81 -19.44
N ALA A 258 -5.00 21.50 -19.19
CA ALA A 258 -3.95 21.66 -20.19
C ALA A 258 -3.16 20.38 -20.46
N ILE A 259 -3.17 19.41 -19.52
CA ILE A 259 -2.46 18.13 -19.68
C ILE A 259 -3.34 16.97 -20.14
N GLU A 260 -4.66 17.16 -20.30
CA GLU A 260 -5.60 16.14 -20.81
C GLU A 260 -5.09 15.44 -22.09
N PRO A 261 -4.50 16.14 -23.10
CA PRO A 261 -3.99 15.49 -24.31
C PRO A 261 -2.83 14.50 -24.10
N TYR A 262 -2.11 14.58 -22.98
CA TYR A 262 -0.90 13.78 -22.75
C TYR A 262 -1.18 12.46 -22.01
N ARG A 263 -2.44 12.15 -21.69
CA ARG A 263 -2.88 10.87 -21.12
C ARG A 263 -1.98 10.40 -19.97
N VAL A 264 -1.79 11.24 -18.96
CA VAL A 264 -1.04 10.87 -17.75
C VAL A 264 -1.80 9.82 -16.96
N MET A 265 -1.07 8.98 -16.21
CA MET A 265 -1.67 7.93 -15.39
C MET A 265 -2.50 8.54 -14.25
N PHE A 266 -1.95 9.55 -13.56
CA PHE A 266 -2.71 10.39 -12.63
C PHE A 266 -2.02 11.72 -12.34
N LEU A 267 -2.80 12.66 -11.80
CA LEU A 267 -2.35 13.86 -11.09
C LEU A 267 -2.54 13.65 -9.58
N GLU A 268 -1.42 13.48 -8.88
CA GLU A 268 -1.27 13.27 -7.45
C GLU A 268 -1.24 14.59 -6.67
N GLU A 269 -1.92 14.59 -5.51
CA GLU A 269 -2.04 15.72 -4.58
C GLU A 269 -2.29 17.06 -5.31
N PRO A 270 -3.34 17.15 -6.15
CA PRO A 270 -3.60 18.35 -6.95
C PRO A 270 -3.88 19.58 -6.07
N ILE A 271 -4.36 19.38 -4.85
CA ILE A 271 -4.67 20.41 -3.86
C ILE A 271 -4.30 19.89 -2.46
N GLN A 272 -4.40 20.75 -1.44
CA GLN A 272 -4.17 20.34 -0.05
C GLN A 272 -5.27 19.39 0.49
N LEU A 273 -4.88 18.55 1.45
CA LEU A 273 -5.67 17.42 1.96
C LEU A 273 -7.01 17.81 2.64
N GLU A 274 -7.16 19.05 3.10
CA GLU A 274 -8.37 19.47 3.83
C GLU A 274 -9.59 19.65 2.91
N GLY A 275 -9.37 19.77 1.60
CA GLY A 275 -10.37 20.25 0.65
C GLY A 275 -11.11 19.17 -0.12
N ASN A 276 -11.74 18.17 0.50
CA ASN A 276 -12.45 17.11 -0.23
C ASN A 276 -13.57 17.63 -1.14
N ASP A 277 -14.33 18.64 -0.73
CA ASP A 277 -15.36 19.27 -1.58
C ASP A 277 -14.73 20.00 -2.78
N THR A 278 -13.55 20.58 -2.56
CA THR A 278 -12.77 21.23 -3.62
C THR A 278 -12.17 20.19 -4.57
N LEU A 279 -11.75 19.04 -4.06
CA LEU A 279 -11.27 17.91 -4.86
C LEU A 279 -12.40 17.37 -5.75
N GLU A 280 -13.61 17.22 -5.18
CA GLU A 280 -14.80 16.84 -5.94
C GLU A 280 -15.12 17.87 -7.04
N TRP A 281 -15.11 19.16 -6.69
CA TRP A 281 -15.32 20.25 -7.65
C TRP A 281 -14.31 20.19 -8.80
N LEU A 282 -13.03 19.95 -8.51
CA LEU A 282 -11.97 19.83 -9.52
C LEU A 282 -12.17 18.58 -10.39
N GLY A 283 -12.38 17.42 -9.76
CA GLY A 283 -12.53 16.13 -10.44
C GLY A 283 -13.72 16.08 -11.40
N ARG A 284 -14.81 16.78 -11.09
CA ARG A 284 -15.97 16.90 -12.00
C ARG A 284 -15.70 17.68 -13.28
N GLN A 285 -14.58 18.41 -13.34
CA GLN A 285 -14.29 19.30 -14.46
C GLN A 285 -13.18 18.79 -15.37
N THR A 286 -12.37 17.81 -14.97
CA THR A 286 -11.28 17.26 -15.80
C THR A 286 -11.47 15.78 -16.08
N THR A 287 -10.86 15.30 -17.17
CA THR A 287 -10.78 13.87 -17.47
C THR A 287 -9.46 13.25 -17.01
N VAL A 288 -8.54 14.03 -16.44
CA VAL A 288 -7.30 13.51 -15.87
C VAL A 288 -7.62 12.69 -14.61
N PRO A 289 -7.15 11.44 -14.50
CA PRO A 289 -7.30 10.67 -13.28
C PRO A 289 -6.60 11.37 -12.11
N LEU A 290 -7.28 11.45 -10.96
CA LEU A 290 -6.71 12.07 -9.77
C LEU A 290 -6.20 11.00 -8.80
N ALA A 291 -5.20 11.37 -8.01
CA ALA A 291 -4.65 10.55 -6.94
C ALA A 291 -4.41 11.38 -5.66
N THR A 292 -4.62 10.76 -4.50
CA THR A 292 -4.25 11.32 -3.18
C THR A 292 -4.16 10.20 -2.15
N GLY A 293 -3.49 10.46 -1.03
CA GLY A 293 -3.52 9.52 0.10
C GLY A 293 -2.28 9.55 0.98
N GLU A 294 -1.17 10.15 0.53
CA GLU A 294 0.11 10.09 1.25
C GLU A 294 -0.02 10.67 2.67
N ARG A 295 -0.88 11.68 2.84
CA ARG A 295 -1.13 12.40 4.11
C ARG A 295 -2.34 11.87 4.88
N HIS A 296 -3.03 10.86 4.35
CA HIS A 296 -4.22 10.27 4.96
C HIS A 296 -3.80 9.15 5.92
N THR A 297 -4.15 9.32 7.19
CA THR A 297 -3.54 8.51 8.27
C THR A 297 -4.44 7.41 8.80
N THR A 298 -5.69 7.32 8.34
CA THR A 298 -6.64 6.31 8.84
C THR A 298 -7.62 5.87 7.74
N LYS A 299 -8.19 4.67 7.87
CA LYS A 299 -9.23 4.20 6.95
C LYS A 299 -10.45 5.11 6.91
N TRP A 300 -10.78 5.83 7.99
CA TRP A 300 -11.92 6.75 8.00
C TRP A 300 -11.70 7.98 7.14
N MET A 301 -10.45 8.44 7.00
CA MET A 301 -10.15 9.54 6.06
C MET A 301 -10.22 9.04 4.60
N PHE A 302 -9.76 7.80 4.35
CA PHE A 302 -9.89 7.17 3.04
C PHE A 302 -11.34 6.84 2.68
N GLU A 303 -12.18 6.52 3.67
CA GLU A 303 -13.59 6.16 3.45
C GLU A 303 -14.36 7.29 2.76
N ASP A 304 -14.20 8.55 3.19
CA ASP A 304 -14.86 9.68 2.54
C ASP A 304 -14.44 9.82 1.06
N ILE A 305 -13.14 9.71 0.79
CA ILE A 305 -12.58 9.81 -0.58
C ILE A 305 -13.08 8.67 -1.47
N ILE A 306 -13.08 7.45 -0.93
CA ILE A 306 -13.44 6.22 -1.65
C ILE A 306 -14.95 6.20 -1.91
N ALA A 307 -15.77 6.47 -0.89
CA ALA A 307 -17.23 6.42 -0.98
C ALA A 307 -17.82 7.47 -1.93
N ARG A 308 -17.13 8.61 -2.08
CA ARG A 308 -17.51 9.70 -2.99
C ARG A 308 -16.84 9.62 -4.36
N HIS A 309 -16.02 8.59 -4.63
CA HIS A 309 -15.23 8.44 -5.86
C HIS A 309 -14.44 9.70 -6.23
N LEU A 310 -13.80 10.34 -5.26
CA LEU A 310 -13.08 11.62 -5.51
C LEU A 310 -11.81 11.44 -6.36
N VAL A 311 -11.26 10.24 -6.38
CA VAL A 311 -10.01 9.90 -7.07
C VAL A 311 -10.11 8.55 -7.75
N SER A 312 -9.27 8.35 -8.76
CA SER A 312 -9.10 7.06 -9.43
C SER A 312 -8.09 6.17 -8.70
N TYR A 313 -7.17 6.80 -7.96
CA TYR A 313 -6.10 6.14 -7.22
C TYR A 313 -6.05 6.64 -5.78
N VAL A 314 -6.03 5.72 -4.82
CA VAL A 314 -5.64 6.05 -3.44
C VAL A 314 -4.20 5.65 -3.17
N GLN A 315 -3.49 6.50 -2.42
CA GLN A 315 -2.05 6.35 -2.19
C GLN A 315 -1.70 6.22 -0.70
N PRO A 316 -2.21 5.20 0.02
CA PRO A 316 -1.89 5.01 1.42
C PRO A 316 -0.39 4.75 1.61
N ASP A 317 0.19 5.45 2.59
CA ASP A 317 1.52 5.16 3.10
C ASP A 317 1.42 4.15 4.26
N VAL A 318 2.04 2.99 4.12
CA VAL A 318 1.94 1.90 5.11
C VAL A 318 2.52 2.27 6.48
N ILE A 319 3.47 3.20 6.55
CA ILE A 319 4.05 3.67 7.83
C ILE A 319 3.28 4.87 8.41
N GLN A 320 2.27 5.39 7.71
CA GLN A 320 1.39 6.48 8.20
C GLN A 320 -0.03 6.03 8.49
N CYS A 321 -0.59 5.14 7.67
CA CYS A 321 -2.02 4.87 7.65
C CYS A 321 -2.50 3.88 8.73
N GLY A 322 -1.60 3.36 9.56
CA GLY A 322 -1.88 2.36 10.59
C GLY A 322 -1.27 0.98 10.32
N GLY A 323 -0.27 0.87 9.45
CA GLY A 323 0.44 -0.38 9.18
C GLY A 323 -0.28 -1.28 8.16
N ILE A 324 0.24 -2.50 8.03
CA ILE A 324 -0.28 -3.54 7.13
C ILE A 324 -1.74 -3.86 7.46
N THR A 325 -2.05 -3.95 8.76
CA THR A 325 -3.40 -4.29 9.24
C THR A 325 -4.45 -3.30 8.75
N GLU A 326 -4.17 -2.00 8.75
CA GLU A 326 -5.11 -0.98 8.31
C GLU A 326 -5.06 -0.77 6.79
N MET A 327 -3.86 -0.79 6.18
CA MET A 327 -3.68 -0.62 4.74
C MET A 327 -4.44 -1.69 3.94
N LYS A 328 -4.47 -2.96 4.40
CA LYS A 328 -5.29 -4.01 3.77
C LYS A 328 -6.79 -3.70 3.79
N LYS A 329 -7.29 -3.03 4.84
CA LYS A 329 -8.70 -2.61 4.94
C LYS A 329 -8.99 -1.46 3.99
N ILE A 330 -8.07 -0.48 3.89
CA ILE A 330 -8.15 0.63 2.94
C ILE A 330 -8.19 0.09 1.50
N ALA A 331 -7.28 -0.83 1.16
CA ALA A 331 -7.24 -1.40 -0.18
C ALA A 331 -8.51 -2.19 -0.53
N ALA A 332 -9.05 -2.99 0.40
CA ALA A 332 -10.30 -3.71 0.21
C ALA A 332 -11.52 -2.78 0.03
N MET A 333 -11.56 -1.64 0.76
CA MET A 333 -12.57 -0.61 0.56
C MET A 333 -12.48 0.00 -0.85
N ALA A 334 -11.26 0.33 -1.29
CA ALA A 334 -11.01 0.87 -2.63
C ALA A 334 -11.39 -0.15 -3.73
N GLU A 335 -11.06 -1.42 -3.52
CA GLU A 335 -11.34 -2.51 -4.45
C GLU A 335 -12.85 -2.65 -4.70
N ALA A 336 -13.65 -2.57 -3.63
CA ALA A 336 -15.11 -2.62 -3.72
C ALA A 336 -15.72 -1.45 -4.51
N GLN A 337 -14.97 -0.36 -4.69
CA GLN A 337 -15.37 0.84 -5.42
C GLN A 337 -14.68 0.98 -6.79
N PHE A 338 -13.96 -0.05 -7.25
CA PHE A 338 -13.16 -0.02 -8.49
C PHE A 338 -12.09 1.09 -8.50
N ILE A 339 -11.58 1.44 -7.32
CA ILE A 339 -10.49 2.40 -7.15
C ILE A 339 -9.18 1.61 -7.00
N GLU A 340 -8.18 2.02 -7.78
CA GLU A 340 -6.85 1.42 -7.76
C GLU A 340 -6.01 1.95 -6.59
N VAL A 341 -5.03 1.17 -6.16
CA VAL A 341 -4.13 1.52 -5.05
C VAL A 341 -2.71 1.65 -5.60
N ALA A 342 -2.07 2.79 -5.33
CA ALA A 342 -0.69 3.06 -5.67
C ALA A 342 0.06 3.53 -4.41
N PRO A 343 0.58 2.61 -3.58
CA PRO A 343 1.11 2.98 -2.27
C PRO A 343 2.24 4.00 -2.35
N HIS A 344 2.13 5.03 -1.52
CA HIS A 344 3.18 6.03 -1.33
C HIS A 344 4.41 5.37 -0.67
N CYS A 345 5.57 5.52 -1.29
CA CYS A 345 6.84 4.98 -0.81
C CYS A 345 8.02 5.79 -1.38
N PRO A 346 8.27 7.01 -0.86
CA PRO A 346 9.36 7.88 -1.29
C PRO A 346 10.68 7.42 -0.66
N GLY A 347 11.03 6.15 -0.85
CA GLY A 347 12.16 5.50 -0.20
C GLY A 347 12.71 4.32 -0.99
N SER A 348 13.72 3.66 -0.42
CA SER A 348 14.27 2.42 -0.95
C SER A 348 13.37 1.23 -0.60
N LEU A 349 13.26 0.26 -1.51
CA LEU A 349 12.55 -1.01 -1.28
C LEU A 349 13.15 -1.87 -0.16
N SER A 350 14.38 -1.58 0.28
CA SER A 350 15.03 -2.24 1.43
C SER A 350 14.63 -1.67 2.79
N THR A 351 13.95 -0.52 2.83
CA THR A 351 13.49 0.10 4.09
C THR A 351 12.27 -0.64 4.64
N GLY A 352 11.89 -0.34 5.89
CA GLY A 352 10.66 -0.87 6.46
C GLY A 352 9.40 -0.41 5.74
N LEU A 353 9.42 0.80 5.15
CA LEU A 353 8.34 1.32 4.31
C LEU A 353 8.23 0.49 3.03
N GLY A 354 9.32 0.41 2.26
CA GLY A 354 9.33 -0.34 1.00
C GLY A 354 8.98 -1.83 1.16
N LEU A 355 9.59 -2.53 2.13
CA LEU A 355 9.30 -3.95 2.35
C LEU A 355 7.84 -4.19 2.76
N ALA A 356 7.29 -3.37 3.66
CA ALA A 356 5.90 -3.51 4.08
C ALA A 356 4.92 -3.22 2.94
N SER A 357 5.17 -2.19 2.14
CA SER A 357 4.35 -1.90 0.95
C SER A 357 4.40 -3.06 -0.05
N LEU A 358 5.57 -3.66 -0.32
CA LEU A 358 5.67 -4.83 -1.19
C LEU A 358 4.90 -6.06 -0.69
N HIS A 359 4.79 -6.29 0.64
CA HIS A 359 3.96 -7.37 1.17
C HIS A 359 2.46 -7.11 0.98
N VAL A 360 2.03 -5.86 1.14
CA VAL A 360 0.64 -5.46 0.86
C VAL A 360 0.37 -5.57 -0.62
N ASP A 361 1.25 -5.04 -1.47
CA ASP A 361 1.15 -5.15 -2.92
C ASP A 361 1.10 -6.59 -3.37
N ALA A 362 1.97 -7.46 -2.88
CA ALA A 362 1.95 -8.87 -3.28
C ALA A 362 0.59 -9.55 -3.04
N SER A 363 -0.12 -9.16 -1.98
CA SER A 363 -1.34 -9.82 -1.49
C SER A 363 -2.65 -9.09 -1.83
N THR A 364 -2.62 -8.06 -2.68
CA THR A 364 -3.77 -7.16 -2.90
C THR A 364 -4.01 -6.93 -4.39
N SER A 365 -5.17 -7.30 -4.93
CA SER A 365 -5.46 -7.32 -6.37
C SER A 365 -5.43 -5.94 -7.02
N ASN A 366 -5.99 -4.92 -6.36
CA ASN A 366 -6.07 -3.57 -6.88
C ASN A 366 -4.83 -2.69 -6.60
N CYS A 367 -3.74 -3.25 -6.05
CA CYS A 367 -2.44 -2.57 -6.06
C CYS A 367 -1.80 -2.67 -7.46
N VAL A 368 -1.57 -1.52 -8.11
CA VAL A 368 -1.21 -1.50 -9.55
C VAL A 368 0.23 -1.09 -9.82
N ILE A 369 0.82 -0.27 -8.96
CA ILE A 369 2.18 0.22 -9.15
C ILE A 369 2.77 0.68 -7.81
N GLN A 370 4.07 0.44 -7.63
CA GLN A 370 4.80 0.81 -6.42
C GLN A 370 5.84 1.90 -6.72
N GLU A 371 5.76 2.98 -5.96
CA GLU A 371 6.77 4.02 -5.95
C GLU A 371 8.12 3.48 -5.49
N VAL A 372 9.19 3.85 -6.19
CA VAL A 372 10.55 3.66 -5.72
C VAL A 372 11.38 4.90 -6.06
N LEU A 373 12.18 5.37 -5.11
CA LEU A 373 13.19 6.37 -5.45
C LEU A 373 14.34 5.67 -6.20
N PRO A 374 14.75 6.18 -7.37
CA PRO A 374 15.95 5.70 -8.04
C PRO A 374 17.15 6.10 -7.19
N ASN A 375 17.64 5.16 -6.40
CA ASN A 375 18.85 5.26 -5.58
C ASN A 375 18.85 6.43 -4.55
N PRO A 376 17.99 6.40 -3.51
CA PRO A 376 18.08 7.39 -2.45
C PRO A 376 19.30 7.04 -1.59
N ILE A 377 20.43 7.69 -1.84
CA ILE A 377 21.61 7.65 -0.95
C ILE A 377 22.17 6.22 -0.78
N GLY A 378 22.50 5.58 -1.90
CA GLY A 378 23.37 4.40 -1.95
C GLY A 378 22.82 3.16 -1.22
N GLN A 379 21.53 2.85 -1.36
CA GLN A 379 20.84 1.68 -0.80
C GLN A 379 21.04 1.38 0.70
N ARG A 380 21.85 2.16 1.44
CA ARG A 380 22.50 1.84 2.73
C ARG A 380 22.37 0.37 3.10
N LEU A 381 22.78 -0.53 2.20
CA LEU A 381 22.46 -1.95 2.37
C LEU A 381 23.04 -2.46 3.68
N GLU A 382 24.19 -1.91 4.08
CA GLU A 382 24.81 -2.13 5.38
C GLU A 382 23.90 -1.82 6.59
N LEU A 383 23.03 -0.81 6.49
CA LEU A 383 22.02 -0.49 7.49
C LEU A 383 20.96 -1.59 7.59
N PHE A 384 20.69 -2.28 6.48
CA PHE A 384 19.70 -3.37 6.39
C PHE A 384 20.34 -4.75 6.17
N SER A 385 21.58 -4.93 6.65
CA SER A 385 22.32 -6.21 6.61
C SER A 385 22.47 -6.83 5.21
N GLY A 386 22.64 -5.99 4.19
CA GLY A 386 22.88 -6.43 2.81
C GLY A 386 21.61 -6.79 2.04
N ARG A 387 20.41 -6.71 2.64
CA ARG A 387 19.18 -7.17 2.01
C ARG A 387 18.67 -6.16 0.99
N ALA A 388 18.48 -6.63 -0.24
CA ALA A 388 17.93 -5.86 -1.34
C ALA A 388 16.90 -6.69 -2.09
N ILE A 389 15.80 -6.06 -2.46
CA ILE A 389 14.85 -6.62 -3.41
C ILE A 389 15.46 -6.52 -4.81
N LYS A 390 15.46 -7.63 -5.53
CA LYS A 390 15.93 -7.66 -6.90
C LYS A 390 14.89 -7.00 -7.80
N ILE A 391 15.36 -6.12 -8.68
CA ILE A 391 14.56 -5.44 -9.69
C ILE A 391 14.97 -6.00 -11.05
N THR A 392 14.00 -6.39 -11.87
CA THR A 392 14.23 -6.92 -13.22
C THR A 392 13.14 -6.38 -14.15
N ASP A 393 13.56 -5.74 -15.24
CA ASP A 393 12.68 -5.15 -16.26
C ASP A 393 11.61 -4.20 -15.70
N GLY A 394 11.98 -3.39 -14.70
CA GLY A 394 11.06 -2.44 -14.06
C GLY A 394 10.08 -3.05 -13.05
N TYR A 395 10.29 -4.31 -12.65
CA TYR A 395 9.49 -4.97 -11.63
C TYR A 395 10.35 -5.42 -10.44
N ALA A 396 9.81 -5.28 -9.23
CA ALA A 396 10.35 -5.86 -8.00
C ALA A 396 9.93 -7.32 -7.84
N GLU A 397 10.86 -8.17 -7.42
CA GLU A 397 10.57 -9.51 -6.92
C GLU A 397 9.87 -9.46 -5.54
N LEU A 398 9.08 -10.49 -5.21
CA LEU A 398 8.39 -10.54 -3.92
C LEU A 398 9.39 -10.79 -2.77
N PRO A 399 9.22 -10.15 -1.60
CA PRO A 399 10.09 -10.39 -0.45
C PRO A 399 9.96 -11.84 0.06
N ALA A 400 10.97 -12.68 -0.15
CA ALA A 400 10.91 -14.11 0.16
C ALA A 400 11.29 -14.47 1.61
N TRP A 401 11.83 -13.54 2.39
CA TRP A 401 12.32 -13.81 3.74
C TRP A 401 11.21 -13.94 4.78
N PRO A 402 11.41 -14.72 5.86
CA PRO A 402 10.49 -14.76 7.00
C PRO A 402 10.29 -13.38 7.65
N GLY A 403 9.04 -13.07 7.98
CA GLY A 403 8.62 -11.78 8.49
C GLY A 403 8.54 -10.72 7.40
N LEU A 404 8.84 -9.46 7.75
CA LEU A 404 8.90 -8.36 6.79
C LEU A 404 10.13 -8.47 5.89
N GLY A 405 11.20 -9.07 6.40
CA GLY A 405 12.51 -9.10 5.74
C GLY A 405 13.46 -7.96 6.17
N LEU A 406 12.97 -6.98 6.95
CA LEU A 406 13.75 -5.86 7.48
C LEU A 406 14.82 -6.34 8.47
N ARG A 407 16.06 -5.84 8.39
CA ARG A 407 17.16 -6.21 9.31
C ARG A 407 18.06 -5.02 9.66
N LEU A 408 17.60 -4.19 10.59
CA LEU A 408 18.31 -2.99 11.04
C LEU A 408 19.61 -3.32 11.79
N ASN A 409 20.73 -2.84 11.25
CA ASN A 409 22.04 -2.88 11.86
C ASN A 409 22.22 -1.72 12.84
N GLU A 410 22.15 -2.03 14.13
CA GLU A 410 22.19 -1.03 15.21
C GLU A 410 23.52 -0.27 15.29
N THR A 411 24.62 -0.89 14.86
CA THR A 411 25.95 -0.26 14.86
C THR A 411 26.05 0.77 13.75
N VAL A 412 25.48 0.46 12.59
CA VAL A 412 25.44 1.36 11.43
C VAL A 412 24.44 2.50 11.67
N ALA A 413 23.28 2.21 12.27
CA ALA A 413 22.26 3.20 12.62
C ALA A 413 22.81 4.41 13.41
N LYS A 414 23.74 4.16 14.36
CA LYS A 414 24.34 5.21 15.20
C LYS A 414 25.21 6.22 14.45
N LYS A 415 25.59 5.94 13.21
CA LYS A 415 26.50 6.79 12.41
C LYS A 415 25.78 7.97 11.74
N PHE A 416 24.46 8.03 11.82
CA PHE A 416 23.61 8.91 11.02
C PHE A 416 22.91 9.96 11.88
N PRO A 417 23.51 11.16 12.05
CA PRO A 417 22.92 12.23 12.84
C PRO A 417 21.69 12.85 12.14
N PRO A 418 20.79 13.52 12.88
CA PRO A 418 19.62 14.17 12.29
C PRO A 418 19.99 15.15 11.17
N PRO A 419 19.23 15.21 10.06
CA PRO A 419 19.50 16.14 8.97
C PRO A 419 19.14 17.58 9.36
N ALA A 420 19.58 18.52 8.52
CA ALA A 420 19.21 19.93 8.65
C ALA A 420 17.69 20.13 8.49
N PRO A 421 17.11 21.22 9.04
CA PRO A 421 15.73 21.59 8.79
C PRO A 421 15.48 21.80 7.29
N ASN A 422 14.30 21.43 6.79
CA ASN A 422 14.00 21.60 5.37
C ASN A 422 13.84 23.07 4.98
N PRO A 423 14.02 23.36 3.67
CA PRO A 423 13.72 24.66 3.13
C PRO A 423 12.23 24.98 3.33
N GLN A 424 11.98 26.17 3.88
CA GLN A 424 10.65 26.76 3.95
C GLN A 424 10.26 27.24 2.56
N VAL A 425 8.98 27.07 2.21
CA VAL A 425 8.41 27.53 0.95
C VAL A 425 7.66 28.84 1.20
N TYR A 426 7.82 29.77 0.26
CA TYR A 426 7.24 31.10 0.35
C TYR A 426 6.54 31.47 -0.97
N PHE A 427 5.68 32.48 -0.91
CA PHE A 427 5.28 33.25 -2.08
C PHE A 427 6.24 34.43 -2.29
N GLU A 428 6.18 35.08 -3.46
CA GLU A 428 7.05 36.23 -3.81
C GLU A 428 6.90 37.42 -2.84
N ASP A 429 5.73 37.58 -2.22
CA ASP A 429 5.46 38.60 -1.20
C ASP A 429 5.99 38.25 0.21
N GLY A 430 6.61 37.06 0.35
CA GLY A 430 7.16 36.56 1.62
C GLY A 430 6.14 35.85 2.52
N SER A 431 4.88 35.70 2.09
CA SER A 431 3.91 34.87 2.80
C SER A 431 4.28 33.38 2.73
N VAL A 432 3.86 32.61 3.74
CA VAL A 432 4.17 31.17 3.85
C VAL A 432 3.39 30.40 2.78
N ALA A 433 4.06 29.45 2.14
CA ALA A 433 3.44 28.45 1.28
C ALA A 433 3.58 27.06 1.89
N ASP A 434 2.67 26.16 1.52
CA ASP A 434 2.74 24.76 1.90
C ASP A 434 3.99 24.07 1.31
N TYR A 435 4.41 22.97 1.93
CA TYR A 435 5.62 22.23 1.56
C TYR A 435 5.33 21.05 0.63
#